data_AF-A0A9P1CGJ4-F1
#
_entry.id   AF-A0A9P1CGJ4-F1
#
_cell.length_a   1.000
_cell.length_b   1.000
_cell.length_c   1.000
_cell.angle_alpha   90.00
_cell.angle_beta   90.00
_cell.angle_gamma   90.00
#
_symmetry.space_group_name_H-M   'P 1'
#
loop_
_entity.id
_entity.type
_entity.pdbx_description
1 polymer ?
#
loop_
_entity_poly.entity_id
_entity_poly.type
_entity_poly.pdbx_seq_one_letter_code
_entity_poly.pdbx_strand_id
1 'polypeptide(L)'
;MIPVLCTHVKALSLPRLEDALLADDWALPGCLVWDYWRSHKVRDFTAEPWHWATPPDPSKSRTVSGTRKVSMVMPVPPQPMCPPETRVTVSYDVGLAHDEHGKDILHVKSSAVSHDVPYGDHFSVEEKIEMLREGDGVLVTKSWSADFVKRTFLRSMIVSSVKNSQKDTCDKLMDVLQSYADEDGSPLDSYFGSPLSRSPKDSEAALLDSDGEEFMSVEGDDSPFEDIDDGVARRNERTPNLWRRNSIHRACVEFEVWELQRRTTMFHDDWRAPFLPHDGQKQSRWVDERFQKHPSILMAMEKAAMENSPPIEAPAAMVPQDHWQVATDATTDKDGWQYATDFYKKSARWKAKATVGLCRKRLWRCSYVRLPKLVTPRTIVVQVWELQRRTTIFQSDWRAPFLPHDLMRHRFRWVDMDYNTHPWFKEEGTALASAEQPPVAAPVGWEAEGWVVAHPGGPCDSRRWQYSSDLNRSNNRWGSQSTGLGCRRRLWSCVFTEGCRVLL
;
A
#
# COMPACT_ATOMS: atom_id res chain seq x y z
N MET A 1 -8.21 17.31 -1.53
CA MET A 1 -8.78 16.03 -2.03
C MET A 1 -7.75 15.31 -2.89
N ILE A 2 -7.81 13.99 -2.95
CA ILE A 2 -6.94 13.11 -3.73
C ILE A 2 -7.64 12.82 -5.08
N PRO A 3 -7.03 13.17 -6.24
CA PRO A 3 -7.62 12.85 -7.54
C PRO A 3 -7.60 11.33 -7.79
N VAL A 4 -8.69 10.80 -8.35
CA VAL A 4 -8.83 9.37 -8.67
C VAL A 4 -9.27 9.11 -10.11
N LEU A 5 -9.93 10.08 -10.75
CA LEU A 5 -10.39 9.98 -12.12
C LEU A 5 -10.16 11.31 -12.84
N CYS A 6 -9.70 11.24 -14.08
CA CYS A 6 -9.66 12.35 -15.03
C CYS A 6 -9.78 11.72 -16.43
N THR A 7 -10.96 11.82 -17.03
CA THR A 7 -11.23 11.16 -18.31
C THR A 7 -12.23 11.94 -19.15
N HIS A 8 -12.08 11.85 -20.46
CA HIS A 8 -12.98 12.46 -21.43
C HIS A 8 -14.01 11.43 -21.88
N VAL A 9 -15.31 11.76 -21.76
CA VAL A 9 -16.42 10.93 -22.25
C VAL A 9 -16.98 11.57 -23.51
N LYS A 10 -16.74 10.92 -24.64
CA LYS A 10 -17.19 11.38 -25.96
C LYS A 10 -18.71 11.29 -26.09
N ALA A 11 -19.29 12.19 -26.88
CA ALA A 11 -20.72 12.30 -27.14
C ALA A 11 -21.60 12.54 -25.90
N LEU A 12 -21.00 12.74 -24.72
CA LEU A 12 -21.77 13.06 -23.52
C LEU A 12 -22.19 14.54 -23.54
N SER A 13 -23.47 14.80 -23.32
CA SER A 13 -24.05 16.15 -23.34
C SER A 13 -24.10 16.74 -21.92
N LEU A 14 -23.36 17.82 -21.67
CA LEU A 14 -23.34 18.50 -20.37
C LEU A 14 -24.74 19.01 -19.93
N PRO A 15 -25.56 19.64 -20.80
CA PRO A 15 -26.93 20.03 -20.43
C PRO A 15 -27.82 18.84 -20.04
N ARG A 16 -27.65 17.68 -20.70
CA ARG A 16 -28.39 16.46 -20.35
C ARG A 16 -27.99 15.93 -18.97
N LEU A 17 -26.70 16.02 -18.63
CA LEU A 17 -26.22 15.68 -17.29
C LEU A 17 -26.75 16.63 -16.24
N GLU A 18 -26.79 17.94 -16.54
CA GLU A 18 -27.39 18.96 -15.68
C GLU A 18 -28.86 18.63 -15.40
N ASP A 19 -29.68 18.41 -16.44
CA ASP A 19 -31.09 18.06 -16.30
C ASP A 19 -31.28 16.77 -15.47
N ALA A 20 -30.47 15.74 -15.72
CA ALA A 20 -30.55 14.48 -15.00
C ALA A 20 -30.12 14.60 -13.53
N LEU A 21 -29.09 15.40 -13.24
CA LEU A 21 -28.59 15.61 -11.88
C LEU A 21 -29.49 16.56 -11.09
N LEU A 22 -30.19 17.50 -11.72
CA LEU A 22 -31.11 18.42 -11.05
C LEU A 22 -32.56 17.91 -10.99
N ALA A 23 -32.86 16.75 -11.58
CA ALA A 23 -34.20 16.16 -11.59
C ALA A 23 -34.76 15.92 -10.18
N ASP A 24 -36.06 16.12 -10.01
CA ASP A 24 -36.75 15.85 -8.73
C ASP A 24 -36.82 14.35 -8.43
N ASP A 25 -36.92 13.49 -9.44
CA ASP A 25 -37.22 12.07 -9.28
C ASP A 25 -35.98 11.16 -9.38
N TRP A 26 -34.99 11.36 -8.51
CA TRP A 26 -33.76 10.54 -8.47
C TRP A 26 -33.98 9.05 -8.18
N ALA A 27 -35.16 8.66 -7.67
CA ALA A 27 -35.48 7.28 -7.33
C ALA A 27 -36.13 6.50 -8.49
N LEU A 28 -36.43 7.14 -9.63
CA LEU A 28 -37.05 6.48 -10.76
C LEU A 28 -36.05 5.64 -11.58
N PRO A 29 -36.43 4.44 -12.02
CA PRO A 29 -35.64 3.65 -12.98
C PRO A 29 -35.30 4.43 -14.25
N GLY A 30 -34.05 4.37 -14.69
CA GLY A 30 -33.55 5.11 -15.86
C GLY A 30 -33.05 6.53 -15.56
N CYS A 31 -33.16 6.99 -14.29
CA CYS A 31 -32.49 8.21 -13.88
C CYS A 31 -30.99 7.92 -13.67
N LEU A 32 -30.12 8.83 -14.16
CA LEU A 32 -28.67 8.75 -14.00
C LEU A 32 -28.23 8.41 -12.56
N VAL A 33 -28.80 9.09 -11.57
CA VAL A 33 -28.44 8.91 -10.16
C VAL A 33 -28.89 7.55 -9.64
N TRP A 34 -30.09 7.09 -10.02
CA TRP A 34 -30.58 5.77 -9.67
C TRP A 34 -29.71 4.67 -10.29
N ASP A 35 -29.40 4.78 -11.58
CA ASP A 35 -28.62 3.76 -12.29
C ASP A 35 -27.20 3.65 -11.73
N TYR A 36 -26.60 4.79 -11.35
CA TYR A 36 -25.37 4.82 -10.58
C TYR A 36 -25.49 4.02 -9.27
N TRP A 37 -26.44 4.34 -8.39
CA TRP A 37 -26.57 3.63 -7.12
C TRP A 37 -26.99 2.16 -7.25
N ARG A 38 -27.77 1.84 -8.30
CA ARG A 38 -28.13 0.47 -8.64
C ARG A 38 -26.91 -0.37 -9.02
N SER A 39 -25.93 0.21 -9.72
CA SER A 39 -24.65 -0.47 -10.03
C SER A 39 -23.86 -0.85 -8.76
N HIS A 40 -24.10 -0.12 -7.66
CA HIS A 40 -23.56 -0.40 -6.32
C HIS A 40 -24.39 -1.41 -5.51
N LYS A 41 -25.47 -1.97 -6.10
CA LYS A 41 -26.40 -2.90 -5.45
C LYS A 41 -27.03 -2.32 -4.19
N VAL A 42 -27.29 -1.01 -4.20
CA VAL A 42 -27.98 -0.32 -3.12
C VAL A 42 -29.44 -0.75 -3.03
N ARG A 43 -29.98 -0.79 -1.80
CA ARG A 43 -31.40 -0.98 -1.51
C ARG A 43 -31.94 0.16 -0.66
N ASP A 44 -33.27 0.26 -0.57
CA ASP A 44 -34.00 1.26 0.23
C ASP A 44 -33.58 2.72 -0.03
N PHE A 45 -33.26 3.02 -1.28
CA PHE A 45 -32.85 4.36 -1.71
C PHE A 45 -34.03 5.33 -1.59
N THR A 46 -33.82 6.40 -0.84
CA THR A 46 -34.78 7.47 -0.63
C THR A 46 -34.07 8.81 -0.79
N ALA A 47 -34.56 9.66 -1.70
CA ALA A 47 -34.08 11.03 -1.87
C ALA A 47 -35.08 12.01 -1.24
N GLU A 48 -34.59 12.91 -0.40
CA GLU A 48 -35.37 14.01 0.18
C GLU A 48 -35.61 15.11 -0.89
N PRO A 49 -36.55 16.04 -0.70
CA PRO A 49 -36.71 17.19 -1.60
C PRO A 49 -35.44 18.05 -1.73
N TRP A 50 -35.34 18.82 -2.80
CA TRP A 50 -34.25 19.77 -2.97
C TRP A 50 -34.35 20.96 -2.00
N HIS A 51 -33.20 21.34 -1.46
CA HIS A 51 -32.99 22.60 -0.74
C HIS A 51 -32.16 23.53 -1.63
N TRP A 52 -32.87 24.32 -2.43
CA TRP A 52 -32.27 25.23 -3.41
C TRP A 52 -31.62 26.44 -2.73
N ALA A 53 -30.33 26.66 -2.98
CA ALA A 53 -29.66 27.92 -2.68
C ALA A 53 -29.93 28.95 -3.80
N THR A 54 -29.97 28.48 -5.04
CA THR A 54 -30.40 29.25 -6.22
C THR A 54 -31.24 28.34 -7.09
N PRO A 55 -32.58 28.48 -7.07
CA PRO A 55 -33.48 27.59 -7.78
C PRO A 55 -33.34 27.77 -9.30
N PRO A 56 -33.70 26.75 -10.10
CA PRO A 56 -33.74 26.86 -11.55
C PRO A 56 -34.68 27.99 -11.99
N ASP A 57 -34.16 29.02 -12.67
CA ASP A 57 -34.94 30.10 -13.26
C ASP A 57 -34.84 30.01 -14.80
N PRO A 58 -35.92 29.65 -15.51
CA PRO A 58 -35.89 29.52 -16.97
C PRO A 58 -35.63 30.84 -17.69
N SER A 59 -35.72 31.98 -17.00
CA SER A 59 -35.56 33.32 -17.58
C SER A 59 -34.17 33.94 -17.40
N LYS A 60 -33.29 33.35 -16.57
CA LYS A 60 -31.97 33.92 -16.23
C LYS A 60 -30.82 32.97 -16.58
N SER A 61 -29.62 33.54 -16.73
CA SER A 61 -28.41 32.77 -17.00
C SER A 61 -28.04 31.84 -15.83
N ARG A 62 -28.36 30.55 -16.00
CA ARG A 62 -27.63 29.30 -15.69
C ARG A 62 -26.85 29.09 -14.39
N THR A 63 -26.84 30.00 -13.42
CA THR A 63 -26.34 29.63 -12.09
C THR A 63 -27.47 28.95 -11.32
N VAL A 64 -27.38 27.64 -11.15
CA VAL A 64 -28.29 26.84 -10.33
C VAL A 64 -27.46 26.11 -9.29
N SER A 65 -27.91 26.10 -8.04
CA SER A 65 -27.27 25.33 -6.98
C SER A 65 -28.30 24.90 -5.95
N GLY A 66 -28.24 23.64 -5.58
CA GLY A 66 -29.11 23.05 -4.58
C GLY A 66 -28.40 21.95 -3.81
N THR A 67 -28.91 21.71 -2.61
CA THR A 67 -28.49 20.59 -1.78
C THR A 67 -29.61 19.59 -1.66
N ARG A 68 -29.26 18.31 -1.56
CA ARG A 68 -30.22 17.22 -1.45
C ARG A 68 -29.64 16.10 -0.62
N LYS A 69 -30.45 15.53 0.26
CA LYS A 69 -30.04 14.41 1.10
C LYS A 69 -30.65 13.11 0.60
N VAL A 70 -29.87 12.05 0.68
CA VAL A 70 -30.26 10.70 0.28
C VAL A 70 -29.93 9.74 1.40
N SER A 71 -30.83 8.79 1.67
CA SER A 71 -30.62 7.69 2.60
C SER A 71 -30.77 6.36 1.87
N MET A 72 -29.91 5.40 2.19
CA MET A 72 -29.89 4.10 1.51
C MET A 72 -29.20 3.02 2.35
N VAL A 73 -29.29 1.76 1.92
CA VAL A 73 -28.48 0.66 2.47
C VAL A 73 -27.52 0.15 1.40
N MET A 74 -26.23 0.11 1.74
CA MET A 74 -25.15 -0.26 0.84
C MET A 74 -24.45 -1.54 1.32
N PRO A 75 -24.11 -2.48 0.41
CA PRO A 75 -23.28 -3.62 0.77
C PRO A 75 -21.88 -3.15 1.20
N VAL A 76 -21.34 -3.78 2.24
CA VAL A 76 -19.99 -3.51 2.72
C VAL A 76 -19.09 -4.66 2.27
N PRO A 77 -17.96 -4.39 1.59
CA PRO A 77 -17.00 -5.43 1.25
C PRO A 77 -16.59 -6.23 2.50
N PRO A 78 -16.43 -7.56 2.42
CA PRO A 78 -16.05 -8.37 3.57
C PRO A 78 -14.77 -7.85 4.22
N GLN A 79 -14.90 -7.31 5.42
CA GLN A 79 -13.81 -6.79 6.23
C GLN A 79 -14.02 -7.24 7.68
N PRO A 80 -12.94 -7.48 8.44
CA PRO A 80 -13.08 -7.82 9.85
C PRO A 80 -13.94 -6.78 10.58
N MET A 81 -14.88 -7.25 11.39
CA MET A 81 -15.78 -6.42 12.23
C MET A 81 -16.81 -5.57 11.47
N CYS A 82 -16.80 -5.54 10.13
CA CYS A 82 -17.84 -4.83 9.38
C CYS A 82 -19.06 -5.73 9.18
N PRO A 83 -20.30 -5.23 9.38
CA PRO A 83 -21.49 -5.96 8.96
C PRO A 83 -21.50 -6.15 7.43
N PRO A 84 -22.27 -7.09 6.88
CA PRO A 84 -22.36 -7.30 5.43
C PRO A 84 -22.98 -6.11 4.68
N GLU A 85 -23.74 -5.26 5.38
CA GLU A 85 -24.42 -4.09 4.84
C GLU A 85 -24.38 -2.95 5.87
N THR A 86 -24.47 -1.71 5.40
CA THR A 86 -24.56 -0.53 6.26
C THR A 86 -25.56 0.48 5.71
N ARG A 87 -26.28 1.14 6.61
CA ARG A 87 -27.05 2.34 6.29
C ARG A 87 -26.09 3.47 5.99
N VAL A 88 -26.34 4.16 4.89
CA VAL A 88 -25.56 5.31 4.44
C VAL A 88 -26.48 6.50 4.26
N THR A 89 -26.05 7.65 4.75
CA THR A 89 -26.66 8.94 4.43
C THR A 89 -25.66 9.74 3.61
N VAL A 90 -26.11 10.30 2.50
CA VAL A 90 -25.30 11.12 1.61
C VAL A 90 -25.97 12.48 1.43
N SER A 91 -25.24 13.55 1.72
CA SER A 91 -25.65 14.92 1.42
C SER A 91 -24.95 15.37 0.14
N TYR A 92 -25.71 15.76 -0.87
CA TYR A 92 -25.22 16.29 -2.13
C TYR A 92 -25.33 17.81 -2.17
N ASP A 93 -24.34 18.44 -2.77
CA ASP A 93 -24.33 19.83 -3.24
C ASP A 93 -24.06 19.79 -4.75
N VAL A 94 -25.09 20.10 -5.54
CA VAL A 94 -25.07 20.07 -7.00
C VAL A 94 -25.26 21.47 -7.51
N GLY A 95 -24.41 21.90 -8.44
CA GLY A 95 -24.59 23.21 -9.06
C GLY A 95 -23.86 23.38 -10.37
N LEU A 96 -24.31 24.39 -11.12
CA LEU A 96 -23.70 24.86 -12.34
C LEU A 96 -22.98 26.19 -12.06
N ALA A 97 -21.69 26.23 -12.33
CA ALA A 97 -20.85 27.41 -12.19
C ALA A 97 -20.16 27.74 -13.52
N HIS A 98 -19.53 28.90 -13.60
CA HIS A 98 -18.66 29.27 -14.72
C HIS A 98 -17.20 29.35 -14.25
N ASP A 99 -16.28 28.86 -15.07
CA ASP A 99 -14.84 29.04 -14.84
C ASP A 99 -14.39 30.48 -15.15
N GLU A 100 -13.10 30.77 -14.93
CA GLU A 100 -12.50 32.07 -15.24
C GLU A 100 -12.60 32.46 -16.73
N HIS A 101 -12.89 31.49 -17.60
CA HIS A 101 -13.06 31.65 -19.04
C HIS A 101 -14.54 31.64 -19.47
N GLY A 102 -15.48 31.64 -18.52
CA GLY A 102 -16.92 31.60 -18.79
C GLY A 102 -17.44 30.25 -19.27
N LYS A 103 -16.68 29.15 -19.11
CA LYS A 103 -17.14 27.80 -19.43
C LYS A 103 -17.98 27.23 -18.31
N ASP A 104 -19.08 26.57 -18.68
CA ASP A 104 -19.96 25.84 -17.78
C ASP A 104 -19.22 24.67 -17.10
N ILE A 105 -19.21 24.67 -15.77
CA ILE A 105 -18.75 23.58 -14.91
C ILE A 105 -19.92 23.09 -14.08
N LEU A 106 -20.36 21.87 -14.33
CA LEU A 106 -21.28 21.15 -13.46
C LEU A 106 -20.46 20.48 -12.35
N HIS A 107 -20.75 20.81 -11.10
CA HIS A 107 -20.10 20.20 -9.95
C HIS A 107 -21.10 19.43 -9.10
N VAL A 108 -20.66 18.27 -8.62
CA VAL A 108 -21.36 17.44 -7.65
C VAL A 108 -20.39 17.21 -6.50
N LYS A 109 -20.69 17.75 -5.33
CA LYS A 109 -20.02 17.39 -4.09
C LYS A 109 -20.94 16.50 -3.29
N SER A 110 -20.38 15.51 -2.61
CA SER A 110 -21.15 14.64 -1.74
C SER A 110 -20.40 14.32 -0.46
N SER A 111 -21.09 14.38 0.67
CA SER A 111 -20.62 13.95 1.99
C SER A 111 -21.38 12.71 2.41
N ALA A 112 -20.68 11.58 2.59
CA ALA A 112 -21.27 10.31 2.95
C ALA A 112 -20.88 9.86 4.37
N VAL A 113 -21.87 9.44 5.16
CA VAL A 113 -21.71 8.87 6.50
C VAL A 113 -22.27 7.45 6.52
N SER A 114 -21.46 6.49 6.97
CA SER A 114 -21.85 5.09 7.14
C SER A 114 -22.16 4.80 8.60
N HIS A 115 -23.37 4.37 8.92
CA HIS A 115 -23.86 4.35 10.31
C HIS A 115 -23.55 3.08 11.09
N ASP A 116 -23.29 1.96 10.39
CA ASP A 116 -23.19 0.63 11.03
C ASP A 116 -21.77 0.03 10.98
N VAL A 117 -20.83 0.70 10.30
CA VAL A 117 -19.44 0.25 10.23
C VAL A 117 -18.66 0.69 11.48
N PRO A 118 -17.63 -0.08 11.92
CA PRO A 118 -16.73 0.37 12.97
C PRO A 118 -16.14 1.74 12.66
N TYR A 119 -16.20 2.67 13.62
CA TYR A 119 -15.76 4.07 13.46
C TYR A 119 -16.56 4.88 12.43
N GLY A 120 -17.76 4.45 12.04
CA GLY A 120 -18.60 5.16 11.08
C GLY A 120 -18.97 6.60 11.50
N ASP A 121 -18.98 6.87 12.80
CA ASP A 121 -19.20 8.20 13.39
C ASP A 121 -17.90 9.01 13.61
N HIS A 122 -16.74 8.48 13.20
CA HIS A 122 -15.45 9.16 13.35
C HIS A 122 -15.00 9.88 12.09
N PHE A 123 -15.58 9.57 10.93
CA PHE A 123 -15.21 10.18 9.67
C PHE A 123 -16.39 10.24 8.68
N SER A 124 -16.35 11.21 7.77
CA SER A 124 -17.16 11.21 6.54
C SER A 124 -16.27 10.96 5.33
N VAL A 125 -16.87 10.51 4.22
CA VAL A 125 -16.20 10.46 2.92
C VAL A 125 -16.74 11.60 2.08
N GLU A 126 -15.87 12.52 1.71
CA GLU A 126 -16.19 13.62 0.81
C GLU A 126 -15.76 13.25 -0.61
N GLU A 127 -16.66 13.39 -1.57
CA GLU A 127 -16.36 13.25 -3.00
C GLU A 127 -16.67 14.56 -3.72
N LYS A 128 -15.88 14.86 -4.74
CA LYS A 128 -16.11 15.99 -5.65
C LYS A 128 -15.94 15.49 -7.08
N ILE A 129 -17.00 15.63 -7.86
CA ILE A 129 -17.03 15.36 -9.29
C ILE A 129 -17.21 16.69 -10.01
N GLU A 130 -16.36 16.98 -10.99
CA GLU A 130 -16.48 18.15 -11.86
C GLU A 130 -16.61 17.66 -13.30
N MET A 131 -17.55 18.26 -14.02
CA MET A 131 -17.89 17.92 -15.40
C MET A 131 -17.80 19.20 -16.22
N LEU A 132 -16.82 19.25 -17.13
CA LEU A 132 -16.54 20.40 -17.99
C LEU A 132 -16.79 20.02 -19.45
N ARG A 133 -17.44 20.89 -20.22
CA ARG A 133 -17.57 20.70 -21.66
C ARG A 133 -16.19 20.80 -22.33
N GLU A 134 -15.80 19.75 -23.05
CA GLU A 134 -14.53 19.69 -23.77
C GLU A 134 -14.70 18.96 -25.11
N GLY A 135 -14.47 19.66 -26.24
CA GLY A 135 -14.58 19.08 -27.57
C GLY A 135 -15.99 18.54 -27.89
N ASP A 136 -16.07 17.27 -28.30
CA ASP A 136 -17.28 16.52 -28.63
C ASP A 136 -17.88 15.77 -27.42
N GLY A 137 -17.49 16.15 -26.20
CA GLY A 137 -17.93 15.44 -25.00
C GLY A 137 -17.73 16.24 -23.71
N VAL A 138 -17.55 15.51 -22.61
CA VAL A 138 -17.38 16.06 -21.26
C VAL A 138 -16.12 15.50 -20.63
N LEU A 139 -15.26 16.38 -20.13
CA LEU A 139 -14.16 16.04 -19.25
C LEU A 139 -14.71 15.85 -17.84
N VAL A 140 -14.54 14.65 -17.29
CA VAL A 140 -15.01 14.28 -15.96
C VAL A 140 -13.79 14.09 -15.05
N THR A 141 -13.74 14.85 -13.97
CA THR A 141 -12.74 14.70 -12.91
C THR A 141 -13.42 14.27 -11.62
N LYS A 142 -12.83 13.31 -10.90
CA LYS A 142 -13.29 12.89 -9.57
C LYS A 142 -12.14 12.94 -8.59
N SER A 143 -12.40 13.51 -7.43
CA SER A 143 -11.49 13.53 -6.29
C SER A 143 -12.24 13.23 -5.00
N TRP A 144 -11.52 12.80 -3.96
CA TRP A 144 -12.14 12.46 -2.67
C TRP A 144 -11.26 12.83 -1.47
N SER A 145 -11.83 12.88 -0.28
CA SER A 145 -11.12 12.85 0.99
C SER A 145 -11.89 12.03 2.03
N ALA A 146 -11.18 11.61 3.08
CA ALA A 146 -11.80 11.07 4.28
C ALA A 146 -11.54 12.04 5.42
N ASP A 147 -12.61 12.67 5.91
CA ASP A 147 -12.55 13.78 6.84
C ASP A 147 -12.86 13.26 8.24
N PHE A 148 -11.86 13.25 9.10
CA PHE A 148 -11.94 12.64 10.44
C PHE A 148 -12.36 13.68 11.47
N VAL A 149 -13.58 13.56 11.97
CA VAL A 149 -14.14 14.40 13.05
C VAL A 149 -13.73 13.92 14.44
N LYS A 150 -13.35 12.65 14.58
CA LYS A 150 -12.85 12.05 15.84
C LYS A 150 -11.51 11.36 15.63
N ARG A 151 -10.68 11.33 16.67
CA ARG A 151 -9.38 10.61 16.64
C ARG A 151 -9.62 9.10 16.59
N THR A 152 -8.91 8.39 15.71
CA THR A 152 -8.91 6.91 15.66
C THR A 152 -7.52 6.38 15.29
N PHE A 153 -7.13 5.26 15.89
CA PHE A 153 -5.86 4.59 15.57
C PHE A 153 -5.89 3.82 14.25
N LEU A 154 -7.09 3.61 13.66
CA LEU A 154 -7.27 2.93 12.37
C LEU A 154 -7.28 3.89 11.18
N ARG A 155 -6.90 5.16 11.36
CA ARG A 155 -6.97 6.19 10.30
C ARG A 155 -6.32 5.74 8.99
N SER A 156 -5.11 5.18 9.03
CA SER A 156 -4.40 4.72 7.84
C SER A 156 -5.10 3.56 7.13
N MET A 157 -5.70 2.64 7.90
CA MET A 157 -6.46 1.51 7.38
C MET A 157 -7.76 1.97 6.72
N ILE A 158 -8.50 2.87 7.37
CA ILE A 158 -9.73 3.47 6.85
C ILE A 158 -9.44 4.20 5.53
N VAL A 159 -8.44 5.08 5.52
CA VAL A 159 -8.02 5.82 4.30
C VAL A 159 -7.64 4.85 3.17
N SER A 160 -6.90 3.77 3.48
CA SER A 160 -6.56 2.77 2.47
C SER A 160 -7.78 2.01 1.96
N SER A 161 -8.75 1.69 2.81
CA SER A 161 -9.98 0.99 2.44
C SER A 161 -10.86 1.87 1.54
N VAL A 162 -11.09 3.13 1.94
CA VAL A 162 -11.85 4.11 1.15
C VAL A 162 -11.17 4.31 -0.20
N LYS A 163 -9.84 4.47 -0.25
CA LYS A 163 -9.10 4.60 -1.50
C LYS A 163 -9.36 3.44 -2.48
N ASN A 164 -9.40 2.21 -1.98
CA ASN A 164 -9.66 1.04 -2.81
C ASN A 164 -11.12 1.02 -3.30
N SER A 165 -12.07 1.39 -2.44
CA SER A 165 -13.49 1.52 -2.82
C SER A 165 -13.70 2.57 -3.89
N GLN A 166 -12.98 3.70 -3.82
CA GLN A 166 -13.09 4.78 -4.81
C GLN A 166 -12.77 4.34 -6.23
N LYS A 167 -11.88 3.35 -6.41
CA LYS A 167 -11.57 2.81 -7.73
C LYS A 167 -12.79 2.09 -8.33
N ASP A 168 -13.43 1.19 -7.58
CA ASP A 168 -14.65 0.49 -8.00
C ASP A 168 -15.79 1.47 -8.28
N THR A 169 -15.93 2.51 -7.45
CA THR A 169 -16.88 3.59 -7.66
C THR A 169 -16.60 4.40 -8.94
N CYS A 170 -15.34 4.64 -9.29
CA CYS A 170 -14.99 5.31 -10.55
C CYS A 170 -15.35 4.45 -11.75
N ASP A 171 -15.03 3.15 -11.72
CA ASP A 171 -15.33 2.24 -12.83
C ASP A 171 -16.85 2.21 -13.10
N LYS A 172 -17.67 2.09 -12.06
CA LYS A 172 -19.14 2.12 -12.15
C LYS A 172 -19.71 3.45 -12.63
N LEU A 173 -19.16 4.57 -12.15
CA LEU A 173 -19.54 5.90 -12.64
C LEU A 173 -19.30 6.00 -14.14
N MET A 174 -18.15 5.51 -14.61
CA MET A 174 -17.80 5.56 -16.03
C MET A 174 -18.70 4.68 -16.89
N ASP A 175 -19.05 3.48 -16.41
CA ASP A 175 -20.01 2.61 -17.12
C ASP A 175 -21.36 3.32 -17.31
N VAL A 176 -21.86 3.99 -16.28
CA VAL A 176 -23.15 4.71 -16.32
C VAL A 176 -23.08 5.96 -17.21
N LEU A 177 -22.00 6.73 -17.13
CA LEU A 177 -21.82 7.90 -18.00
C LEU A 177 -21.67 7.51 -19.47
N GLN A 178 -20.98 6.40 -19.76
CA GLN A 178 -20.84 5.90 -21.12
C GLN A 178 -22.18 5.40 -21.68
N SER A 179 -22.98 4.68 -20.89
CA SER A 179 -24.31 4.27 -21.34
C SER A 179 -25.22 5.48 -21.64
N TYR A 180 -25.09 6.56 -20.86
CA TYR A 180 -25.83 7.79 -21.09
C TYR A 180 -25.39 8.50 -22.39
N ALA A 181 -24.10 8.44 -22.74
CA ALA A 181 -23.59 8.99 -24.00
C ALA A 181 -24.08 8.21 -25.23
N ASP A 182 -24.17 6.88 -25.13
CA ASP A 182 -24.53 6.02 -26.25
C ASP A 182 -26.01 6.15 -26.67
N GLU A 183 -26.91 6.45 -25.72
CA GLU A 183 -28.34 6.65 -26.01
C GLU A 183 -28.62 7.85 -26.93
N ASP A 184 -27.75 8.86 -26.94
CA ASP A 184 -27.92 10.08 -27.74
C ASP A 184 -27.57 9.85 -29.23
N GLY A 185 -26.78 8.80 -29.52
CA GLY A 185 -26.38 8.43 -30.87
C GLY A 185 -27.41 7.60 -31.63
N SER A 186 -28.45 7.12 -30.96
CA SER A 186 -29.56 6.41 -31.58
C SER A 186 -30.48 7.42 -32.26
N PRO A 187 -30.69 7.39 -33.59
CA PRO A 187 -31.59 8.30 -34.28
C PRO A 187 -32.99 8.24 -33.67
N LEU A 188 -33.34 9.27 -32.91
CA LEU A 188 -34.64 9.51 -32.27
C LEU A 188 -35.72 9.77 -33.32
N ASP A 189 -36.11 8.76 -34.09
CA ASP A 189 -37.16 8.86 -35.13
C ASP A 189 -38.45 8.09 -34.80
N SER A 190 -38.64 7.57 -33.57
CA SER A 190 -39.86 6.77 -33.30
C SER A 190 -40.48 6.77 -31.90
N TYR A 191 -39.99 7.51 -30.90
CA TYR A 191 -40.50 7.35 -29.52
C TYR A 191 -40.66 8.64 -28.70
N PHE A 192 -41.20 9.71 -29.28
CA PHE A 192 -41.74 10.83 -28.49
C PHE A 192 -43.26 10.73 -28.36
N GLY A 193 -43.71 9.89 -27.43
CA GLY A 193 -44.96 10.08 -26.71
C GLY A 193 -44.67 10.86 -25.43
N SER A 194 -45.03 12.13 -25.39
CA SER A 194 -44.79 13.05 -24.26
C SER A 194 -45.34 12.51 -22.93
N PRO A 195 -44.55 12.50 -21.83
CA PRO A 195 -45.09 12.32 -20.49
C PRO A 195 -45.46 13.68 -19.87
N LEU A 196 -46.76 13.84 -19.60
CA LEU A 196 -47.34 14.36 -18.35
C LEU A 196 -46.78 15.66 -17.75
N SER A 197 -47.37 16.77 -18.18
CA SER A 197 -47.64 17.92 -17.31
C SER A 197 -48.75 17.54 -16.32
N ARG A 198 -48.43 17.43 -15.02
CA ARG A 198 -49.41 17.47 -13.93
C ARG A 198 -49.08 18.64 -13.00
N SER A 199 -50.00 19.60 -12.97
CA SER A 199 -50.03 20.71 -12.02
C SER A 199 -50.29 20.21 -10.59
N PRO A 200 -49.57 20.69 -9.56
CA PRO A 200 -49.95 20.47 -8.17
C PRO A 200 -50.98 21.51 -7.73
N LYS A 201 -52.09 21.01 -7.17
CA LYS A 201 -53.07 21.82 -6.42
C LYS A 201 -52.61 22.01 -4.99
N ASP A 202 -52.74 23.26 -4.55
CA ASP A 202 -52.90 23.80 -3.21
C ASP A 202 -53.00 22.79 -2.04
N SER A 203 -52.08 22.92 -1.09
CA SER A 203 -52.28 22.51 0.30
C SER A 203 -51.53 23.44 1.24
N GLU A 204 -52.28 24.43 1.75
CA GLU A 204 -52.46 24.78 3.17
C GLU A 204 -51.21 24.79 4.08
N ALA A 205 -50.81 26.00 4.46
CA ALA A 205 -49.77 26.29 5.44
C ALA A 205 -50.23 25.95 6.86
N ALA A 206 -49.47 25.10 7.55
CA ALA A 206 -49.51 24.96 9.01
C ALA A 206 -48.25 25.59 9.61
N LEU A 207 -48.47 26.68 10.36
CA LEU A 207 -47.51 27.31 11.25
C LEU A 207 -47.18 26.34 12.40
N LEU A 208 -45.90 26.05 12.61
CA LEU A 208 -45.39 25.56 13.89
C LEU A 208 -44.11 26.32 14.24
N ASP A 209 -44.21 27.04 15.36
CA ASP A 209 -43.11 27.57 16.14
C ASP A 209 -42.17 26.45 16.57
N SER A 210 -40.86 26.70 16.50
CA SER A 210 -39.85 25.86 17.14
C SER A 210 -38.70 26.75 17.61
N ASP A 211 -38.59 26.77 18.92
CA ASP A 211 -37.62 27.42 19.78
C ASP A 211 -36.16 27.31 19.33
N GLY A 212 -35.43 28.39 19.56
CA GLY A 212 -33.98 28.46 19.36
C GLY A 212 -33.24 27.73 20.48
N GLU A 213 -32.35 26.81 20.08
CA GLU A 213 -31.30 26.31 20.95
C GLU A 213 -29.96 26.97 20.61
N GLU A 214 -29.43 27.62 21.63
CA GLU A 214 -28.17 28.34 21.69
C GLU A 214 -27.01 27.32 21.72
N PHE A 215 -26.23 27.25 20.64
CA PHE A 215 -25.07 26.36 20.55
C PHE A 215 -23.91 26.93 21.38
N MET A 216 -23.52 26.20 22.43
CA MET A 216 -22.30 26.47 23.19
C MET A 216 -21.04 26.25 22.34
N SER A 217 -20.30 27.33 22.10
CA SER A 217 -18.93 27.32 21.58
C SER A 217 -17.98 26.74 22.63
N VAL A 218 -17.40 25.57 22.35
CA VAL A 218 -16.29 24.99 23.10
C VAL A 218 -15.00 25.58 22.56
N GLU A 219 -14.37 26.45 23.33
CA GLU A 219 -13.02 26.95 23.09
C GLU A 219 -12.03 25.78 23.26
N GLY A 220 -11.40 25.38 22.15
CA GLY A 220 -10.33 24.40 22.11
C GLY A 220 -9.00 25.08 22.43
N ASP A 221 -8.46 24.74 23.60
CA ASP A 221 -7.15 25.13 24.10
C ASP A 221 -6.03 24.52 23.22
N ASP A 222 -5.48 25.34 22.32
CA ASP A 222 -4.32 25.02 21.48
C ASP A 222 -3.04 25.10 22.31
N SER A 223 -2.67 23.97 22.94
CA SER A 223 -1.33 23.77 23.47
C SER A 223 -0.42 23.13 22.40
N PRO A 224 0.66 23.81 21.97
CA PRO A 224 1.62 23.24 21.03
C PRO A 224 2.55 22.30 21.78
N PHE A 225 2.51 21.01 21.43
CA PHE A 225 3.52 20.06 21.92
C PHE A 225 4.81 20.28 21.13
N GLU A 226 5.79 20.87 21.80
CA GLU A 226 7.17 21.01 21.32
C GLU A 226 7.78 19.63 21.05
N ASP A 227 8.23 19.42 19.81
CA ASP A 227 9.14 18.34 19.45
C ASP A 227 10.49 18.61 20.14
N ILE A 228 10.70 17.99 21.31
CA ILE A 228 12.00 17.94 21.98
C ILE A 228 12.93 17.06 21.14
N ASP A 229 13.75 17.75 20.34
CA ASP A 229 14.96 17.25 19.70
C ASP A 229 16.07 17.12 20.77
N ASP A 230 16.08 16.01 21.50
CA ASP A 230 17.18 15.71 22.44
C ASP A 230 18.34 15.05 21.70
N GLY A 231 19.27 15.93 21.33
CA GLY A 231 20.57 15.60 20.78
C GLY A 231 21.44 14.73 21.70
N VAL A 232 22.19 13.85 21.03
CA VAL A 232 23.57 13.46 21.33
C VAL A 232 23.86 12.98 22.76
N ALA A 233 23.79 11.66 22.93
CA ALA A 233 24.77 10.94 23.75
C ALA A 233 25.43 9.85 22.90
N ARG A 234 26.58 10.19 22.32
CA ARG A 234 27.52 9.25 21.71
C ARG A 234 27.92 8.20 22.75
N ARG A 235 27.38 6.98 22.64
CA ARG A 235 27.95 5.78 23.25
C ARG A 235 28.28 4.78 22.16
N ASN A 236 29.56 4.46 22.08
CA ASN A 236 30.21 3.48 21.21
C ASN A 236 29.29 2.30 20.82
N GLU A 237 28.78 2.34 19.60
CA GLU A 237 28.15 1.19 18.97
C GLU A 237 29.23 0.16 18.67
N ARG A 238 29.26 -0.89 19.49
CA ARG A 238 29.93 -2.15 19.17
C ARG A 238 29.26 -2.71 17.92
N THR A 239 30.02 -2.86 16.84
CA THR A 239 29.67 -3.75 15.73
C THR A 239 29.27 -5.12 16.30
N PRO A 240 28.14 -5.71 15.88
CA PRO A 240 27.79 -7.06 16.24
C PRO A 240 28.74 -8.01 15.49
N ASN A 241 29.86 -8.34 16.14
CA ASN A 241 30.66 -9.50 15.78
C ASN A 241 29.78 -10.74 16.01
N LEU A 242 29.13 -11.23 14.95
CA LEU A 242 28.35 -12.48 14.90
C LEU A 242 29.19 -13.75 15.18
N TRP A 243 30.43 -13.59 15.66
CA TRP A 243 31.39 -14.65 15.94
C TRP A 243 32.23 -14.22 17.15
N ARG A 244 31.71 -14.38 18.37
CA ARG A 244 32.52 -14.18 19.58
C ARG A 244 33.58 -15.27 19.65
N ARG A 245 34.85 -14.86 19.60
CA ARG A 245 36.03 -15.68 19.90
C ARG A 245 35.93 -16.20 21.34
N ASN A 246 35.78 -17.51 21.51
CA ASN A 246 36.16 -18.22 22.72
C ASN A 246 36.98 -19.47 22.33
N SER A 247 38.13 -19.60 23.00
CA SER A 247 38.99 -20.75 23.30
C SER A 247 38.96 -22.01 22.43
N ILE A 248 40.16 -22.53 22.12
CA ILE A 248 40.51 -23.69 21.27
C ILE A 248 40.09 -25.04 21.91
N HIS A 249 38.85 -25.19 22.36
CA HIS A 249 38.27 -26.47 22.78
C HIS A 249 36.97 -26.68 22.02
N ARG A 250 37.03 -27.51 20.97
CA ARG A 250 35.92 -27.92 20.08
C ARG A 250 35.04 -26.74 19.65
N ALA A 251 35.29 -26.19 18.45
CA ALA A 251 34.57 -25.05 17.88
C ALA A 251 33.05 -25.33 17.74
N CYS A 252 32.34 -25.17 18.86
CA CYS A 252 30.90 -25.12 18.95
C CYS A 252 30.47 -23.70 18.61
N VAL A 253 29.60 -23.57 17.62
CA VAL A 253 29.01 -22.31 17.16
C VAL A 253 27.52 -22.36 17.47
N GLU A 254 27.02 -21.33 18.14
CA GLU A 254 25.59 -21.18 18.39
C GLU A 254 24.94 -20.40 17.24
N PHE A 255 23.83 -20.92 16.72
CA PHE A 255 23.00 -20.27 15.72
C PHE A 255 21.73 -19.74 16.39
N GLU A 256 21.37 -18.51 16.06
CA GLU A 256 20.20 -17.81 16.59
C GLU A 256 19.23 -17.45 15.47
N VAL A 257 17.95 -17.75 15.66
CA VAL A 257 16.89 -17.47 14.69
C VAL A 257 15.67 -16.95 15.41
N TRP A 258 15.11 -15.86 14.91
CA TRP A 258 13.84 -15.36 15.42
C TRP A 258 12.70 -15.94 14.58
N GLU A 259 11.69 -16.44 15.28
CA GLU A 259 10.40 -16.78 14.69
C GLU A 259 9.44 -15.61 14.88
N LEU A 260 8.83 -15.12 13.81
CA LEU A 260 7.81 -14.08 13.82
C LEU A 260 6.44 -14.66 13.48
N GLN A 261 5.43 -14.23 14.23
CA GLN A 261 4.04 -14.53 13.92
C GLN A 261 3.15 -13.30 14.13
N ARG A 262 2.05 -13.24 13.39
CA ARG A 262 1.05 -12.17 13.43
C ARG A 262 -0.36 -12.77 13.54
N ARG A 263 -1.21 -12.12 14.34
CA ARG A 263 -2.66 -12.36 14.40
C ARG A 263 -3.38 -11.67 13.26
N THR A 264 -4.52 -12.22 12.84
CA THR A 264 -5.38 -11.57 11.85
C THR A 264 -5.95 -10.25 12.38
N THR A 265 -6.50 -10.30 13.59
CA THR A 265 -6.92 -9.12 14.36
C THR A 265 -6.64 -9.36 15.84
N MET A 266 -6.80 -8.34 16.69
CA MET A 266 -6.61 -8.50 18.14
C MET A 266 -7.56 -9.52 18.78
N PHE A 267 -8.68 -9.82 18.14
CA PHE A 267 -9.72 -10.74 18.63
C PHE A 267 -9.53 -12.18 18.17
N HIS A 268 -8.59 -12.45 17.26
CA HIS A 268 -8.33 -13.80 16.82
C HIS A 268 -7.22 -14.44 17.66
N ASP A 269 -7.37 -15.73 17.95
CA ASP A 269 -6.34 -16.52 18.63
C ASP A 269 -5.39 -17.23 17.67
N ASP A 270 -5.63 -17.15 16.36
CA ASP A 270 -4.77 -17.72 15.35
C ASP A 270 -3.48 -16.91 15.20
N TRP A 271 -2.36 -17.62 15.21
CA TRP A 271 -1.03 -17.04 14.95
C TRP A 271 -0.43 -17.70 13.73
N ARG A 272 -0.08 -16.88 12.74
CA ARG A 272 0.48 -17.34 11.47
C ARG A 272 1.69 -16.51 11.05
N ALA A 273 2.39 -16.96 10.02
CA ALA A 273 3.47 -16.17 9.43
C ALA A 273 2.97 -14.77 9.04
N PRO A 274 3.80 -13.72 9.15
CA PRO A 274 3.35 -12.37 8.85
C PRO A 274 2.97 -12.23 7.38
N PHE A 275 1.82 -11.63 7.11
CA PHE A 275 1.17 -11.70 5.79
C PHE A 275 0.68 -10.32 5.28
N LEU A 276 0.82 -9.26 6.08
CA LEU A 276 0.32 -7.95 5.67
C LEU A 276 1.30 -7.30 4.69
N PRO A 277 0.82 -6.58 3.66
CA PRO A 277 1.70 -5.93 2.68
C PRO A 277 2.73 -4.96 3.29
N HIS A 278 2.40 -4.34 4.42
CA HIS A 278 3.29 -3.42 5.13
C HIS A 278 4.34 -4.10 6.01
N ASP A 279 4.27 -5.42 6.22
CA ASP A 279 5.29 -6.17 6.96
C ASP A 279 6.65 -6.14 6.24
N GLY A 280 6.65 -6.00 4.91
CA GLY A 280 7.87 -5.89 4.11
C GLY A 280 8.78 -7.10 4.28
N GLN A 281 10.04 -6.87 4.68
CA GLN A 281 11.01 -7.96 4.92
C GLN A 281 10.58 -8.92 6.04
N LYS A 282 9.67 -8.48 6.92
CA LYS A 282 9.18 -9.25 8.06
C LYS A 282 8.10 -10.25 7.69
N GLN A 283 7.71 -10.35 6.42
CA GLN A 283 6.81 -11.38 5.91
C GLN A 283 7.39 -12.79 6.04
N SER A 284 8.72 -12.93 6.17
CA SER A 284 9.32 -14.21 6.53
C SER A 284 9.01 -14.58 7.97
N ARG A 285 8.50 -15.80 8.20
CA ARG A 285 8.34 -16.37 9.55
C ARG A 285 9.68 -16.48 10.29
N TRP A 286 10.75 -16.75 9.56
CA TRP A 286 12.06 -17.02 10.13
C TRP A 286 13.04 -15.94 9.70
N VAL A 287 13.61 -15.24 10.68
CA VAL A 287 14.40 -14.03 10.46
C VAL A 287 15.62 -13.97 11.37
N ASP A 288 16.56 -13.11 11.02
CA ASP A 288 17.68 -12.74 11.89
C ASP A 288 17.26 -11.70 12.95
N GLU A 289 18.22 -11.26 13.78
CA GLU A 289 18.01 -10.21 14.80
C GLU A 289 17.51 -8.88 14.21
N ARG A 290 17.78 -8.62 12.93
CA ARG A 290 17.38 -7.41 12.21
C ARG A 290 16.00 -7.53 11.56
N PHE A 291 15.32 -8.66 11.74
CA PHE A 291 14.07 -9.04 11.07
C PHE A 291 14.17 -9.09 9.54
N GLN A 292 15.34 -9.49 9.03
CA GLN A 292 15.52 -9.86 7.62
C GLN A 292 15.42 -11.38 7.47
N LYS A 293 15.01 -11.87 6.29
CA LYS A 293 15.00 -13.31 6.00
C LYS A 293 16.37 -13.90 6.34
N HIS A 294 16.39 -14.94 7.18
CA HIS A 294 17.65 -15.55 7.57
C HIS A 294 18.34 -16.17 6.34
N PRO A 295 19.62 -15.85 6.05
CA PRO A 295 20.27 -16.21 4.79
C PRO A 295 20.41 -17.72 4.56
N SER A 296 20.46 -18.51 5.64
CA SER A 296 20.55 -19.97 5.57
C SER A 296 19.22 -20.69 5.33
N ILE A 297 18.14 -19.97 5.04
CA ILE A 297 16.85 -20.55 4.64
C ILE A 297 16.80 -20.64 3.13
N LEU A 298 17.16 -21.81 2.62
CA LEU A 298 17.30 -22.06 1.18
C LEU A 298 16.00 -22.48 0.49
N MET A 299 14.96 -22.83 1.26
CA MET A 299 13.66 -23.20 0.72
C MET A 299 12.73 -22.01 0.45
N ALA A 300 11.65 -22.26 -0.31
CA ALA A 300 10.60 -21.28 -0.58
C ALA A 300 9.94 -20.78 0.72
N MET A 301 9.52 -19.50 0.73
CA MET A 301 8.99 -18.85 1.93
C MET A 301 7.71 -19.51 2.44
N GLU A 302 6.83 -19.96 1.55
CA GLU A 302 5.58 -20.64 1.91
C GLU A 302 5.85 -21.96 2.61
N LYS A 303 6.83 -22.72 2.11
CA LYS A 303 7.24 -23.99 2.74
C LYS A 303 7.88 -23.72 4.09
N ALA A 304 8.82 -22.78 4.16
CA ALA A 304 9.48 -22.41 5.41
C ALA A 304 8.46 -21.95 6.46
N ALA A 305 7.44 -21.19 6.06
CA ALA A 305 6.39 -20.68 6.94
C ALA A 305 5.55 -21.78 7.61
N MET A 306 5.51 -22.99 7.05
CA MET A 306 4.76 -24.13 7.59
C MET A 306 5.56 -25.01 8.56
N GLU A 307 6.87 -24.84 8.63
CA GLU A 307 7.75 -25.66 9.50
C GLU A 307 7.55 -25.32 10.98
N ASN A 308 7.69 -26.31 11.88
CA ASN A 308 7.53 -26.10 13.32
C ASN A 308 8.82 -25.67 14.04
N SER A 309 9.96 -25.84 13.37
CA SER A 309 11.30 -25.48 13.83
C SER A 309 12.04 -24.73 12.72
N PRO A 310 13.07 -23.92 13.03
CA PRO A 310 13.81 -23.18 12.02
C PRO A 310 14.34 -24.09 10.89
N PRO A 311 13.92 -23.89 9.63
CA PRO A 311 14.36 -24.70 8.49
C PRO A 311 15.68 -24.16 7.94
N ILE A 312 16.69 -24.09 8.81
CA ILE A 312 18.03 -23.64 8.47
C ILE A 312 18.87 -24.84 8.08
N GLU A 313 19.52 -24.73 6.93
CA GLU A 313 20.57 -25.66 6.55
C GLU A 313 21.90 -25.17 7.12
N ALA A 314 22.49 -26.01 7.98
CA ALA A 314 23.81 -25.76 8.51
C ALA A 314 24.88 -25.84 7.40
N PRO A 315 26.00 -25.11 7.54
CA PRO A 315 27.21 -25.36 6.74
C PRO A 315 27.61 -26.85 6.81
N ALA A 316 28.22 -27.45 5.76
CA ALA A 316 28.53 -28.90 5.74
C ALA A 316 29.54 -29.22 6.82
N ALA A 317 30.43 -28.27 7.07
CA ALA A 317 31.43 -28.36 8.09
C ALA A 317 30.82 -28.38 9.47
N MET A 318 29.49 -28.27 9.63
CA MET A 318 28.82 -28.18 10.91
C MET A 318 27.76 -29.27 11.02
N VAL A 319 27.81 -30.00 12.13
CA VAL A 319 26.76 -30.94 12.50
C VAL A 319 26.06 -30.35 13.72
N PRO A 320 24.71 -30.33 13.75
CA PRO A 320 23.99 -29.89 14.94
C PRO A 320 24.42 -30.77 16.12
N GLN A 321 24.90 -30.14 17.17
CA GLN A 321 25.22 -30.78 18.42
C GLN A 321 23.92 -31.16 19.16
N ASP A 322 22.93 -30.29 19.06
CA ASP A 322 21.64 -30.39 19.76
C ASP A 322 20.48 -30.07 18.81
N HIS A 323 19.27 -30.44 19.21
CA HIS A 323 18.04 -29.99 18.54
C HIS A 323 17.83 -28.48 18.74
N TRP A 324 17.02 -27.86 17.89
CA TRP A 324 16.57 -26.48 18.09
C TRP A 324 15.83 -26.35 19.42
N GLN A 325 16.26 -25.40 20.24
CA GLN A 325 15.67 -25.09 21.53
C GLN A 325 15.12 -23.66 21.53
N VAL A 326 13.97 -23.47 22.17
CA VAL A 326 13.43 -22.12 22.36
C VAL A 326 14.13 -21.47 23.55
N ALA A 327 14.72 -20.30 23.34
CA ALA A 327 15.30 -19.51 24.40
C ALA A 327 14.19 -18.83 25.22
N THR A 328 14.17 -19.08 26.53
CA THR A 328 13.24 -18.46 27.47
C THR A 328 14.00 -17.56 28.45
N ASP A 329 13.40 -16.42 28.80
CA ASP A 329 13.94 -15.50 29.81
C ASP A 329 12.79 -14.78 30.55
N ALA A 330 13.13 -13.84 31.44
CA ALA A 330 12.14 -13.08 32.22
C ALA A 330 11.20 -12.19 31.38
N THR A 331 11.51 -12.00 30.09
CA THR A 331 10.76 -11.17 29.14
C THR A 331 9.88 -11.98 28.19
N THR A 332 10.00 -13.32 28.21
CA THR A 332 9.17 -14.24 27.43
C THR A 332 8.05 -14.84 28.29
N ASP A 333 7.01 -15.37 27.66
CA ASP A 333 6.10 -16.30 28.31
C ASP A 333 6.74 -17.69 28.49
N LYS A 334 5.94 -18.64 29.00
CA LYS A 334 6.35 -20.04 29.23
C LYS A 334 6.79 -20.78 27.97
N ASP A 335 6.35 -20.33 26.80
CA ASP A 335 6.61 -20.95 25.49
C ASP A 335 7.68 -20.15 24.70
N GLY A 336 8.33 -19.18 25.36
CA GLY A 336 9.39 -18.34 24.80
C GLY A 336 8.91 -17.15 23.96
N TRP A 337 7.61 -16.88 23.90
CA TRP A 337 7.06 -15.78 23.12
C TRP A 337 7.16 -14.43 23.83
N GLN A 338 7.47 -13.41 23.04
CA GLN A 338 7.30 -12.00 23.39
C GLN A 338 6.28 -11.39 22.46
N TYR A 339 5.48 -10.45 22.96
CA TYR A 339 4.33 -9.87 22.28
C TYR A 339 4.48 -8.36 22.10
N ALA A 340 3.96 -7.86 20.99
CA ALA A 340 3.92 -6.43 20.68
C ALA A 340 2.75 -6.10 19.73
N THR A 341 2.38 -4.83 19.64
CA THR A 341 1.39 -4.33 18.67
C THR A 341 1.90 -4.36 17.23
N ASP A 342 3.23 -4.31 17.04
CA ASP A 342 3.88 -4.42 15.73
C ASP A 342 5.30 -4.99 15.87
N PHE A 343 5.98 -5.31 14.77
CA PHE A 343 7.35 -5.82 14.78
C PHE A 343 8.39 -4.72 15.03
N TYR A 344 8.54 -4.32 16.30
CA TYR A 344 9.51 -3.30 16.73
C TYR A 344 10.94 -3.84 16.81
N LYS A 345 11.91 -3.05 16.34
CA LYS A 345 13.35 -3.35 16.53
C LYS A 345 13.79 -3.24 18.00
N LYS A 346 13.23 -2.30 18.76
CA LYS A 346 13.60 -2.06 20.16
C LYS A 346 13.00 -3.15 21.07
N SER A 347 13.84 -3.86 21.81
CA SER A 347 13.44 -4.94 22.75
C SER A 347 12.44 -4.47 23.81
N ALA A 348 12.55 -3.23 24.30
CA ALA A 348 11.68 -2.67 25.34
C ALA A 348 10.18 -2.59 24.97
N ARG A 349 9.85 -2.65 23.68
CA ARG A 349 8.46 -2.66 23.17
C ARG A 349 7.80 -4.04 23.21
N TRP A 350 8.58 -5.08 23.49
CA TRP A 350 8.11 -6.45 23.59
C TRP A 350 7.80 -6.81 25.05
N LYS A 351 6.73 -7.55 25.29
CA LYS A 351 6.24 -7.95 26.62
C LYS A 351 5.95 -9.44 26.68
N ALA A 352 6.04 -10.05 27.86
CA ALA A 352 5.74 -11.47 28.05
C ALA A 352 4.24 -11.83 27.94
N LYS A 353 3.33 -10.85 28.03
CA LYS A 353 1.87 -11.10 28.03
C LYS A 353 1.24 -10.77 26.68
N ALA A 354 0.36 -11.65 26.20
CA ALA A 354 -0.32 -11.54 24.91
C ALA A 354 -1.48 -10.51 24.85
N THR A 355 -1.78 -9.79 25.93
CA THR A 355 -3.05 -9.05 26.13
C THR A 355 -3.44 -8.09 25.01
N VAL A 356 -2.48 -7.44 24.34
CA VAL A 356 -2.75 -6.49 23.23
C VAL A 356 -1.80 -6.75 22.04
N GLY A 357 -1.14 -7.91 22.02
CA GLY A 357 -0.13 -8.22 21.01
C GLY A 357 -0.78 -8.65 19.69
N LEU A 358 -0.56 -7.91 18.61
CA LEU A 358 -0.87 -8.36 17.25
C LEU A 358 0.27 -9.18 16.63
N CYS A 359 1.48 -8.96 17.14
CA CYS A 359 2.69 -9.64 16.71
C CYS A 359 3.29 -10.37 17.90
N ARG A 360 3.92 -11.52 17.62
CA ARG A 360 4.77 -12.20 18.58
C ARG A 360 6.07 -12.65 17.95
N LYS A 361 7.12 -12.74 18.76
CA LYS A 361 8.40 -13.31 18.36
C LYS A 361 8.95 -14.24 19.43
N ARG A 362 9.72 -15.25 19.03
CA ARG A 362 10.52 -16.05 19.96
C ARG A 362 11.88 -16.37 19.35
N LEU A 363 12.87 -16.54 20.21
CA LEU A 363 14.24 -16.85 19.81
C LEU A 363 14.47 -18.36 19.87
N TRP A 364 15.02 -18.90 18.79
CA TRP A 364 15.47 -20.28 18.69
C TRP A 364 16.99 -20.33 18.67
N ARG A 365 17.56 -21.31 19.37
CA ARG A 365 19.00 -21.58 19.47
C ARG A 365 19.31 -23.01 19.09
N CYS A 366 20.42 -23.21 18.39
CA CYS A 366 20.99 -24.53 18.12
C CYS A 366 22.51 -24.43 18.08
N SER A 367 23.16 -25.34 18.80
CA SER A 367 24.62 -25.47 18.84
C SER A 367 25.09 -26.37 17.71
N TYR A 368 26.17 -25.98 17.03
CA TYR A 368 26.77 -26.73 15.93
C TYR A 368 28.25 -26.96 16.20
N VAL A 369 28.72 -28.19 16.01
CA VAL A 369 30.16 -28.51 16.12
C VAL A 369 30.77 -28.57 14.73
N ARG A 370 31.91 -27.89 14.57
CA ARG A 370 32.67 -27.97 13.32
C ARG A 370 33.31 -29.35 13.16
N LEU A 371 33.02 -30.04 12.05
CA LEU A 371 33.68 -31.28 11.65
C LEU A 371 35.17 -31.01 11.35
N PRO A 372 36.09 -31.88 11.84
CA PRO A 372 37.52 -31.64 11.74
C PRO A 372 38.09 -31.51 10.32
N LYS A 373 37.44 -32.09 9.30
CA LYS A 373 37.83 -31.96 7.89
C LYS A 373 36.61 -32.19 6.99
N LEU A 374 36.24 -31.19 6.19
CA LEU A 374 35.47 -31.47 4.98
C LEU A 374 36.42 -32.05 3.93
N VAL A 375 36.08 -33.22 3.40
CA VAL A 375 36.85 -33.89 2.33
C VAL A 375 36.72 -33.14 1.00
N THR A 376 35.65 -32.33 0.86
CA THR A 376 35.39 -31.47 -0.29
C THR A 376 34.93 -30.09 0.20
N PRO A 377 35.64 -29.00 -0.15
CA PRO A 377 35.20 -27.66 0.21
C PRO A 377 33.85 -27.36 -0.45
N ARG A 378 32.92 -26.74 0.29
CA ARG A 378 31.65 -26.29 -0.29
C ARG A 378 31.90 -25.08 -1.17
N THR A 379 31.23 -25.07 -2.31
CA THR A 379 31.13 -23.90 -3.18
C THR A 379 29.71 -23.36 -3.15
N ILE A 380 29.55 -22.07 -3.02
CA ILE A 380 28.26 -21.38 -3.22
C ILE A 380 28.45 -20.32 -4.29
N VAL A 381 27.43 -20.16 -5.13
CA VAL A 381 27.42 -19.13 -6.17
C VAL A 381 26.55 -17.99 -5.68
N VAL A 382 27.15 -16.83 -5.42
CA VAL A 382 26.39 -15.62 -5.11
C VAL A 382 26.20 -14.84 -6.39
N GLN A 383 24.98 -14.36 -6.61
CA GLN A 383 24.61 -13.51 -7.73
C GLN A 383 24.04 -12.19 -7.24
N VAL A 384 24.50 -11.10 -7.86
CA VAL A 384 24.12 -9.73 -7.51
C VAL A 384 23.86 -8.96 -8.81
N TRP A 385 22.76 -8.21 -8.84
CA TRP A 385 22.51 -7.24 -9.90
C TRP A 385 23.18 -5.91 -9.58
N GLU A 386 23.88 -5.38 -10.58
CA GLU A 386 24.26 -3.98 -10.63
C GLU A 386 23.18 -3.19 -11.39
N LEU A 387 22.60 -2.18 -10.75
CA LEU A 387 21.59 -1.30 -11.30
C LEU A 387 22.17 0.08 -11.58
N GLN A 388 21.86 0.63 -12.74
CA GLN A 388 22.21 2.00 -13.10
C GLN A 388 21.06 2.67 -13.86
N ARG A 389 20.98 3.99 -13.74
CA ARG A 389 19.94 4.82 -14.36
C ARG A 389 20.55 6.04 -15.04
N ARG A 390 19.84 6.56 -16.04
CA ARG A 390 20.04 7.92 -16.56
C ARG A 390 19.15 8.89 -15.80
N THR A 391 19.56 10.15 -15.67
CA THR A 391 18.67 11.18 -15.11
C THR A 391 17.51 11.43 -16.05
N THR A 392 17.77 11.42 -17.36
CA THR A 392 16.77 11.51 -18.42
C THR A 392 17.12 10.56 -19.55
N ILE A 393 16.14 10.12 -20.33
CA ILE A 393 16.37 9.16 -21.44
C ILE A 393 17.35 9.67 -22.51
N PHE A 394 17.57 10.98 -22.58
CA PHE A 394 18.45 11.66 -23.53
C PHE A 394 19.91 11.73 -23.07
N GLN A 395 20.21 11.50 -21.79
CA GLN A 395 21.58 11.51 -21.29
C GLN A 395 22.32 10.22 -21.66
N SER A 396 23.60 10.33 -21.99
CA SER A 396 24.47 9.17 -22.23
C SER A 396 24.97 8.51 -20.94
N ASP A 397 25.07 9.31 -19.88
CA ASP A 397 25.68 8.92 -18.61
C ASP A 397 24.76 7.99 -17.81
N TRP A 398 25.37 6.93 -17.28
CA TRP A 398 24.70 5.98 -16.41
C TRP A 398 25.29 6.10 -15.01
N ARG A 399 24.44 6.26 -14.00
CA ARG A 399 24.85 6.43 -12.60
C ARG A 399 24.07 5.49 -11.70
N ALA A 400 24.67 5.16 -10.56
CA ALA A 400 24.00 4.45 -9.48
C ALA A 400 22.73 5.21 -9.04
N PRO A 401 21.68 4.50 -8.59
CA PRO A 401 20.32 5.04 -8.48
C PRO A 401 20.18 6.07 -7.34
N PHE A 402 19.70 7.27 -7.66
CA PHE A 402 19.50 8.36 -6.68
C PHE A 402 18.29 9.26 -6.95
N LEU A 403 17.32 8.87 -7.80
CA LEU A 403 16.17 9.74 -7.97
C LEU A 403 15.26 9.62 -6.73
N PRO A 404 14.84 10.73 -6.10
CA PRO A 404 14.04 10.70 -4.88
C PRO A 404 12.74 9.89 -4.98
N HIS A 405 12.21 9.73 -6.21
CA HIS A 405 10.98 9.01 -6.51
C HIS A 405 11.18 7.50 -6.72
N ASP A 406 12.42 7.02 -6.87
CA ASP A 406 12.70 5.58 -6.81
C ASP A 406 12.42 5.15 -5.37
N LEU A 407 11.25 4.53 -5.17
CA LEU A 407 10.72 4.04 -3.90
C LEU A 407 11.87 3.52 -3.01
N MET A 408 11.79 3.70 -1.69
CA MET A 408 12.90 3.42 -0.73
C MET A 408 13.69 2.12 -0.96
N ARG A 409 13.09 1.12 -1.61
CA ARG A 409 13.69 -0.17 -1.94
C ARG A 409 14.73 -0.15 -3.10
N HIS A 410 14.77 0.88 -3.95
CA HIS A 410 15.59 0.92 -5.18
C HIS A 410 16.78 1.90 -5.11
N ARG A 411 17.16 2.35 -3.90
CA ARG A 411 18.26 3.31 -3.69
C ARG A 411 19.66 2.70 -3.77
N PHE A 412 19.76 1.41 -4.08
CA PHE A 412 21.01 0.67 -4.03
C PHE A 412 21.48 0.31 -5.44
N ARG A 413 22.74 0.61 -5.75
CA ARG A 413 23.40 0.15 -6.97
C ARG A 413 23.48 -1.38 -7.03
N TRP A 414 23.73 -2.01 -5.90
CA TRP A 414 23.93 -3.44 -5.79
C TRP A 414 22.74 -4.06 -5.07
N VAL A 415 22.07 -5.00 -5.73
CA VAL A 415 20.90 -5.68 -5.18
C VAL A 415 20.97 -7.19 -5.43
N ASP A 416 20.33 -7.98 -4.58
CA ASP A 416 20.18 -9.41 -4.80
C ASP A 416 19.20 -9.71 -5.97
N MET A 417 18.96 -11.00 -6.22
CA MET A 417 18.07 -11.45 -7.31
C MET A 417 16.62 -10.96 -7.16
N ASP A 418 16.21 -10.58 -5.94
CA ASP A 418 14.87 -10.06 -5.60
C ASP A 418 14.83 -8.53 -5.49
N TYR A 419 15.92 -7.86 -5.85
CA TYR A 419 16.11 -6.40 -5.80
C TYR A 419 16.11 -5.84 -4.35
N ASN A 420 16.54 -6.63 -3.37
CA ASN A 420 16.79 -6.17 -2.02
C ASN A 420 18.30 -5.98 -1.77
N THR A 421 18.65 -5.36 -0.65
CA THR A 421 20.05 -5.33 -0.19
C THR A 421 20.51 -6.74 0.16
N HIS A 422 21.62 -7.19 -0.43
CA HIS A 422 22.20 -8.49 -0.10
C HIS A 422 22.66 -8.50 1.38
N PRO A 423 22.37 -9.58 2.14
CA PRO A 423 22.66 -9.65 3.57
C PRO A 423 24.17 -9.59 3.93
N TRP A 424 25.05 -9.75 2.94
CA TRP A 424 26.51 -9.72 3.12
C TRP A 424 27.17 -8.39 2.76
N PHE A 425 26.37 -7.35 2.47
CA PHE A 425 26.89 -5.99 2.42
C PHE A 425 27.24 -5.53 3.84
N LYS A 426 28.53 -5.25 4.08
CA LYS A 426 29.03 -4.76 5.38
C LYS A 426 29.10 -3.25 5.46
N GLU A 427 29.21 -2.60 4.31
CA GLU A 427 29.30 -1.15 4.22
C GLU A 427 27.91 -0.56 4.04
N GLU A 428 27.67 0.61 4.63
CA GLU A 428 26.47 1.42 4.40
C GLU A 428 26.85 2.72 3.69
N GLY A 429 25.91 3.30 2.94
CA GLY A 429 26.07 4.65 2.38
C GLY A 429 26.78 4.74 1.03
N THR A 430 27.61 5.77 0.87
CA THR A 430 28.13 6.23 -0.44
C THR A 430 29.19 5.31 -1.06
N ALA A 431 29.93 4.55 -0.25
CA ALA A 431 30.96 3.62 -0.72
C ALA A 431 30.39 2.49 -1.58
N LEU A 432 29.20 1.98 -1.23
CA LEU A 432 28.44 1.01 -2.03
C LEU A 432 28.16 1.53 -3.44
N ALA A 433 27.81 2.81 -3.57
CA ALA A 433 27.40 3.38 -4.85
C ALA A 433 28.58 3.57 -5.81
N SER A 434 29.80 3.81 -5.30
CA SER A 434 30.99 4.02 -6.11
C SER A 434 31.78 2.75 -6.42
N ALA A 435 31.56 1.65 -5.70
CA ALA A 435 32.28 0.38 -5.89
C ALA A 435 32.26 -0.09 -7.36
N GLU A 436 33.37 -0.63 -7.86
CA GLU A 436 33.47 -1.16 -9.24
C GLU A 436 32.95 -2.60 -9.36
N GLN A 437 32.99 -3.35 -8.26
CA GLN A 437 32.52 -4.73 -8.11
C GLN A 437 31.54 -4.83 -6.94
N PRO A 438 30.70 -5.88 -6.87
CA PRO A 438 29.80 -6.07 -5.74
C PRO A 438 30.58 -6.07 -4.40
N PRO A 439 30.28 -5.15 -3.47
CA PRO A 439 30.98 -5.05 -2.17
C PRO A 439 30.43 -6.07 -1.16
N VAL A 440 30.20 -7.29 -1.63
CA VAL A 440 29.81 -8.44 -0.80
C VAL A 440 31.04 -8.99 -0.13
N ALA A 441 31.08 -8.95 1.20
CA ALA A 441 32.17 -9.57 1.95
C ALA A 441 31.84 -11.05 2.19
N ALA A 442 32.79 -11.94 1.90
CA ALA A 442 32.69 -13.34 2.26
C ALA A 442 32.40 -13.49 3.77
N PRO A 443 31.49 -14.40 4.17
CA PRO A 443 31.39 -14.80 5.58
C PRO A 443 32.71 -15.36 6.08
N VAL A 444 32.91 -15.36 7.40
CA VAL A 444 34.12 -15.93 8.01
C VAL A 444 34.26 -17.40 7.60
N GLY A 445 35.44 -17.79 7.11
CA GLY A 445 35.71 -19.14 6.64
C GLY A 445 35.39 -19.38 5.16
N TRP A 446 34.91 -18.38 4.43
CA TRP A 446 34.73 -18.43 2.98
C TRP A 446 35.75 -17.55 2.27
N GLU A 447 36.26 -18.02 1.15
CA GLU A 447 37.16 -17.30 0.27
C GLU A 447 36.43 -17.04 -1.06
N ALA A 448 36.46 -15.79 -1.52
CA ALA A 448 35.87 -15.41 -2.80
C ALA A 448 36.84 -15.72 -3.94
N GLU A 449 36.37 -16.42 -4.98
CA GLU A 449 37.19 -16.72 -6.16
C GLU A 449 37.32 -15.53 -7.14
N GLY A 450 36.60 -14.44 -6.86
CA GLY A 450 36.59 -13.23 -7.65
C GLY A 450 35.26 -13.03 -8.38
N TRP A 451 34.84 -11.77 -8.49
CA TRP A 451 33.60 -11.40 -9.17
C TRP A 451 33.79 -11.40 -10.69
N VAL A 452 32.90 -12.10 -11.38
CA VAL A 452 32.82 -12.12 -12.85
C VAL A 452 31.46 -11.61 -13.31
N VAL A 453 31.42 -10.99 -14.49
CA VAL A 453 30.16 -10.61 -15.13
C VAL A 453 29.52 -11.87 -15.72
N ALA A 454 28.40 -12.30 -15.15
CA ALA A 454 27.68 -13.48 -15.57
C ALA A 454 26.73 -13.18 -16.74
N HIS A 455 26.33 -14.22 -17.46
CA HIS A 455 25.33 -14.09 -18.52
C HIS A 455 23.93 -13.95 -17.89
N PRO A 456 23.22 -12.81 -18.07
CA PRO A 456 21.89 -12.66 -17.52
C PRO A 456 20.87 -13.49 -18.30
N GLY A 457 19.75 -13.85 -17.66
CA GLY A 457 18.63 -14.44 -18.38
C GLY A 457 18.00 -13.43 -19.35
N GLY A 458 17.93 -13.77 -20.64
CA GLY A 458 17.32 -12.94 -21.69
C GLY A 458 18.32 -12.12 -22.51
N PRO A 459 17.84 -11.21 -23.36
CA PRO A 459 18.70 -10.39 -24.23
C PRO A 459 19.63 -9.48 -23.43
N CYS A 460 20.88 -9.35 -23.87
CA CYS A 460 21.85 -8.40 -23.34
C CYS A 460 22.78 -7.89 -24.45
N ASP A 461 23.49 -6.80 -24.21
CA ASP A 461 24.51 -6.28 -25.13
C ASP A 461 25.83 -7.07 -25.03
N SER A 462 26.86 -6.63 -25.78
CA SER A 462 28.19 -7.26 -25.76
C SER A 462 28.90 -7.15 -24.41
N ARG A 463 28.49 -6.22 -23.55
CA ARG A 463 29.01 -5.99 -22.19
C ARG A 463 28.11 -6.60 -21.11
N ARG A 464 27.12 -7.42 -21.51
CA ARG A 464 26.14 -8.09 -20.65
C ARG A 464 25.21 -7.13 -19.88
N TRP A 465 25.01 -5.91 -20.37
CA TRP A 465 23.96 -5.03 -19.88
C TRP A 465 22.61 -5.42 -20.50
N GLN A 466 21.56 -5.37 -19.68
CA GLN A 466 20.18 -5.37 -20.14
C GLN A 466 19.55 -4.01 -19.85
N TYR A 467 18.61 -3.58 -20.69
CA TYR A 467 18.01 -2.24 -20.65
C TYR A 467 16.49 -2.30 -20.52
N SER A 468 15.91 -1.35 -19.80
CA SER A 468 14.45 -1.25 -19.59
C SER A 468 14.04 0.21 -19.36
N SER A 469 12.76 0.52 -19.57
CA SER A 469 12.21 1.83 -19.24
C SER A 469 12.23 2.07 -17.73
N ASP A 470 12.08 1.01 -16.94
CA ASP A 470 12.11 1.06 -15.48
C ASP A 470 12.77 -0.17 -14.83
N LEU A 471 12.95 -0.17 -13.50
CA LEU A 471 13.54 -1.24 -12.71
C LEU A 471 12.57 -2.43 -12.51
N ASN A 472 12.35 -3.19 -13.58
CA ASN A 472 11.49 -4.37 -13.58
C ASN A 472 12.19 -5.62 -13.02
N ARG A 473 11.50 -6.43 -12.21
CA ARG A 473 12.03 -7.74 -11.77
C ARG A 473 12.00 -8.80 -12.88
N SER A 474 10.94 -8.79 -13.69
CA SER A 474 10.74 -9.78 -14.74
C SER A 474 11.73 -9.63 -15.89
N ASN A 475 12.40 -10.72 -16.27
CA ASN A 475 13.42 -10.74 -17.33
C ASN A 475 12.85 -10.35 -18.71
N ASN A 476 11.56 -10.57 -18.98
CA ASN A 476 10.94 -10.27 -20.27
C ASN A 476 10.76 -8.76 -20.55
N ARG A 477 10.96 -7.89 -19.55
CA ARG A 477 10.92 -6.43 -19.70
C ARG A 477 12.28 -5.83 -20.03
N TRP A 478 13.31 -6.66 -20.16
CA TRP A 478 14.68 -6.23 -20.42
C TRP A 478 15.11 -6.58 -21.84
N GLY A 479 15.71 -5.61 -22.53
CA GLY A 479 16.24 -5.74 -23.90
C GLY A 479 17.75 -5.55 -23.99
N SER A 480 18.32 -5.77 -25.18
CA SER A 480 19.76 -5.63 -25.46
C SER A 480 20.17 -4.24 -25.96
N GLN A 481 19.21 -3.37 -26.30
CA GLN A 481 19.47 -2.04 -26.86
C GLN A 481 19.23 -0.95 -25.82
N SER A 482 20.09 0.06 -25.76
CA SER A 482 19.95 1.18 -24.83
C SER A 482 19.00 2.29 -25.29
N THR A 483 18.60 2.29 -26.56
CA THR A 483 17.87 3.41 -27.19
C THR A 483 16.50 3.59 -26.56
N GLY A 484 16.22 4.79 -26.04
CA GLY A 484 14.93 5.14 -25.43
C GLY A 484 14.69 4.56 -24.03
N LEU A 485 15.69 3.93 -23.40
CA LEU A 485 15.54 3.26 -22.11
C LEU A 485 16.32 3.98 -21.00
N GLY A 486 15.70 4.13 -19.83
CA GLY A 486 16.23 4.91 -18.70
C GLY A 486 17.01 4.09 -17.68
N CYS A 487 16.81 2.77 -17.65
CA CYS A 487 17.41 1.86 -16.68
C CYS A 487 18.27 0.79 -17.37
N ARG A 488 19.35 0.38 -16.72
CA ARG A 488 20.14 -0.80 -17.11
C ARG A 488 20.51 -1.65 -15.92
N ARG A 489 20.68 -2.96 -16.15
CA ARG A 489 21.19 -3.90 -15.14
C ARG A 489 22.25 -4.84 -15.71
N ARG A 490 23.16 -5.30 -14.85
CA ARG A 490 24.21 -6.28 -15.19
C ARG A 490 24.34 -7.31 -14.08
N LEU A 491 24.38 -8.59 -14.46
CA LEU A 491 24.49 -9.69 -13.51
C LEU A 491 25.97 -9.94 -13.17
N TRP A 492 26.27 -9.95 -11.89
CA TRP A 492 27.57 -10.34 -11.36
C TRP A 492 27.44 -11.67 -10.62
N SER A 493 28.46 -12.50 -10.70
CA SER A 493 28.53 -13.77 -9.99
C SER A 493 29.92 -13.99 -9.40
N CYS A 494 29.97 -14.55 -8.20
CA CYS A 494 31.20 -14.99 -7.56
C CYS A 494 30.95 -16.35 -6.92
N VAL A 495 31.89 -17.26 -7.13
CA VAL A 495 31.95 -18.51 -6.38
C VAL A 495 32.66 -18.19 -5.06
N PHE A 496 32.04 -18.57 -3.95
CA PHE A 496 32.69 -18.57 -2.65
C PHE A 496 32.97 -20.02 -2.28
N THR A 497 34.19 -20.28 -1.85
CA THR A 497 34.65 -21.61 -1.48
C THR A 497 34.97 -21.60 0.00
N GLU A 498 34.40 -22.54 0.74
CA GLU A 498 34.64 -22.69 2.17
C GLU A 498 36.11 -23.11 2.38
N GLY A 499 36.92 -22.21 2.92
CA GLY A 499 38.35 -22.43 3.11
C GLY A 499 38.60 -23.52 4.13
N CYS A 500 39.35 -24.55 3.74
CA CYS A 500 39.88 -25.59 4.65
C CYS A 500 41.04 -25.09 5.54
N ARG A 501 41.26 -23.77 5.65
CA ARG A 501 42.32 -23.24 6.50
C ARG A 501 41.97 -23.50 7.96
N VAL A 502 42.60 -24.53 8.52
CA VAL A 502 42.72 -24.72 9.96
C VAL A 502 43.41 -23.46 10.49
N LEU A 503 42.64 -22.57 11.12
CA LEU A 503 43.20 -21.54 11.98
C LEU A 503 43.81 -22.30 13.15
N LEU A 504 45.12 -22.57 13.08
CA LEU A 504 45.91 -23.07 14.20
C LEU A 504 45.98 -22.03 15.31
#